data_AF-A0A510HI33-F1
#
_entry.id   AF-A0A510HI33-F1
#
_cell.length_a   1.000
_cell.length_b   1.000
_cell.length_c   1.000
_cell.angle_alpha   90.00
_cell.angle_beta   90.00
_cell.angle_gamma   90.00
#
_symmetry.space_group_name_H-M   'P 1'
#
loop_
_entity.id
_entity.type
_entity.pdbx_description
1 polymer ?
#
loop_
_entity_poly.entity_id
_entity_poly.type
_entity_poly.pdbx_seq_one_letter_code
_entity_poly.pdbx_strand_id
1 'polypeptide(L)'
;MEPETKQGDALRVGMVWGGIGGVVGFLVSLLGSLAGLVAAAFIGFSCGRRAAAAERGRRRGAVAGFVGGVMAAPVFVLGASAGAVAAARQIGSSAMARSLSDWMGMEVSAEQAWDLFLISVAFFALLQAAALIGASAAAGAWAERRGRL
;
A
#
# COMPACT_ATOMS: atom_id res chain seq x y z
N MET A 1 36.38 4.88 -17.42
CA MET A 1 36.03 4.71 -16.00
C MET A 1 34.82 5.59 -15.75
N GLU A 2 33.62 5.06 -16.00
CA GLU A 2 32.36 5.81 -15.91
C GLU A 2 31.83 5.76 -14.47
N PRO A 3 31.55 6.91 -13.82
CA PRO A 3 30.87 6.92 -12.53
C PRO A 3 29.36 7.10 -12.75
N GLU A 4 28.69 6.12 -13.35
CA GLU A 4 27.23 6.11 -13.46
C GLU A 4 26.66 4.97 -12.61
N THR A 5 26.17 5.27 -11.39
CA THR A 5 25.09 4.57 -10.66
C THR A 5 25.07 4.98 -9.18
N LYS A 6 24.92 6.26 -8.87
CA LYS A 6 24.61 6.67 -7.49
C LYS A 6 23.22 7.28 -7.38
N GLN A 7 22.75 8.12 -8.29
CA GLN A 7 21.51 8.91 -8.14
C GLN A 7 20.14 8.15 -8.09
N GLY A 8 20.08 6.81 -7.93
CA GLY A 8 18.83 6.04 -8.03
C GLY A 8 18.56 4.99 -6.95
N ASP A 9 19.27 5.01 -5.82
CA ASP A 9 19.25 3.89 -4.88
C ASP A 9 17.92 3.81 -4.09
N ALA A 10 17.37 4.95 -3.66
CA ALA A 10 16.02 4.99 -3.08
C ALA A 10 14.92 4.54 -4.08
N LEU A 11 15.06 4.88 -5.36
CA LEU A 11 14.12 4.46 -6.40
C LEU A 11 14.16 2.93 -6.59
N ARG A 12 15.36 2.35 -6.65
CA ARG A 12 15.55 0.89 -6.75
C ARG A 12 14.94 0.16 -5.55
N VAL A 13 15.18 0.67 -4.33
CA VAL A 13 14.55 0.11 -3.13
C VAL A 13 13.02 0.19 -3.24
N GLY A 14 12.49 1.34 -3.67
CA GLY A 14 11.06 1.53 -3.90
C GLY A 14 10.47 0.55 -4.91
N MET A 15 11.14 0.31 -6.04
CA MET A 15 10.67 -0.68 -7.04
C MET A 15 10.64 -2.10 -6.49
N VAL A 16 11.69 -2.53 -5.77
CA VAL A 16 11.76 -3.87 -5.15
C VAL A 16 10.67 -4.04 -4.10
N TRP A 17 10.52 -3.06 -3.20
CA TRP A 17 9.49 -3.10 -2.17
C TRP A 17 8.09 -2.90 -2.73
N GLY A 18 7.94 -2.23 -3.87
CA GLY A 18 6.70 -2.16 -4.63
C GLY A 18 6.28 -3.54 -5.11
N GLY A 19 7.21 -4.30 -5.73
CA GLY A 19 6.95 -5.68 -6.16
C GLY A 19 6.53 -6.61 -5.00
N ILE A 20 7.32 -6.60 -3.91
CA ILE A 20 6.98 -7.37 -2.70
C ILE A 20 5.64 -6.91 -2.13
N GLY A 21 5.45 -5.59 -2.04
CA GLY A 21 4.24 -4.97 -1.53
C GLY A 21 3.01 -5.33 -2.34
N GLY A 22 3.10 -5.43 -3.68
CA GLY A 22 1.98 -5.86 -4.52
C GLY A 22 1.54 -7.29 -4.21
N VAL A 23 2.48 -8.22 -4.11
CA VAL A 23 2.17 -9.62 -3.77
C VAL A 23 1.59 -9.73 -2.36
N VAL A 24 2.23 -9.09 -1.38
CA VAL A 24 1.75 -9.08 0.01
C VAL A 24 0.38 -8.41 0.10
N GLY A 25 0.19 -7.28 -0.57
CA GLY A 25 -1.09 -6.56 -0.63
C GLY A 25 -2.19 -7.45 -1.19
N PHE A 26 -1.94 -8.15 -2.30
CA PHE A 26 -2.89 -9.11 -2.86
C PHE A 26 -3.29 -10.19 -1.85
N LEU A 27 -2.31 -10.88 -1.26
CA LEU A 27 -2.56 -12.01 -0.36
C LEU A 27 -3.28 -11.57 0.92
N VAL A 28 -2.87 -10.45 1.50
CA VAL A 28 -3.44 -9.96 2.76
C VAL A 28 -4.85 -9.39 2.53
N SER A 29 -5.11 -8.73 1.41
CA SER A 29 -6.44 -8.22 1.08
C SER A 29 -7.47 -9.31 0.79
N LEU A 30 -7.07 -10.58 0.65
CA LEU A 30 -8.01 -11.71 0.69
C LEU A 30 -8.76 -11.79 2.02
N LEU A 31 -8.15 -11.30 3.11
CA LEU A 31 -8.77 -11.20 4.44
C LEU A 31 -9.58 -9.90 4.61
N GLY A 32 -9.60 -9.02 3.62
CA GLY A 32 -10.31 -7.74 3.62
C GLY A 32 -9.40 -6.51 3.61
N SER A 33 -9.97 -5.37 3.20
CA SER A 33 -9.25 -4.11 2.95
C SER A 33 -8.53 -3.53 4.18
N LEU A 34 -9.02 -3.82 5.39
CA LEU A 34 -8.41 -3.37 6.64
C LEU A 34 -7.07 -4.08 6.90
N ALA A 35 -6.98 -5.37 6.60
CA ALA A 35 -5.72 -6.10 6.68
C ALA A 35 -4.69 -5.52 5.68
N GLY A 36 -5.14 -5.15 4.48
CA GLY A 36 -4.34 -4.43 3.49
C GLY A 36 -3.78 -3.10 4.01
N LEU A 37 -4.52 -2.35 4.83
CA LEU A 37 -4.04 -1.11 5.43
C LEU A 37 -2.88 -1.34 6.41
N VAL A 38 -2.97 -2.38 7.24
CA VAL A 38 -1.90 -2.77 8.17
C VAL A 38 -0.65 -3.20 7.40
N ALA A 39 -0.82 -4.00 6.34
CA ALA A 39 0.27 -4.39 5.46
C ALA A 39 0.92 -3.18 4.78
N ALA A 40 0.14 -2.20 4.34
CA ALA A 40 0.63 -0.96 3.71
C ALA A 40 1.60 -0.21 4.63
N ALA A 41 1.25 -0.07 5.91
CA ALA A 41 2.09 0.59 6.90
C ALA A 41 3.40 -0.18 7.15
N PHE A 42 3.34 -1.52 7.25
CA PHE A 42 4.53 -2.36 7.47
C PHE A 42 5.50 -2.35 6.27
N ILE A 43 4.94 -2.50 5.05
CA ILE A 43 5.70 -2.40 3.80
C ILE A 43 6.30 -1.01 3.66
N GLY A 44 5.51 0.03 3.90
CA GLY A 44 5.97 1.42 3.86
C GLY A 44 7.12 1.67 4.84
N PHE A 45 6.96 1.28 6.10
CA PHE A 45 8.01 1.43 7.11
C PHE A 45 9.31 0.71 6.71
N SER A 46 9.19 -0.52 6.21
CA SER A 46 10.35 -1.31 5.77
C SER A 46 11.04 -0.72 4.54
N CYS A 47 10.27 -0.27 3.55
CA CYS A 47 10.75 0.41 2.37
C CYS A 47 11.48 1.70 2.75
N GLY A 48 10.84 2.56 3.55
CA GLY A 48 11.38 3.85 3.95
C GLY A 48 12.69 3.75 4.72
N ARG A 49 12.78 2.80 5.66
CA ARG A 49 14.01 2.53 6.41
C ARG A 49 15.15 2.09 5.50
N ARG A 50 14.89 1.24 4.50
CA ARG A 50 15.93 0.77 3.56
C ARG A 50 16.29 1.82 2.51
N ALA A 51 15.33 2.63 2.06
CA ALA A 51 15.58 3.72 1.13
C ALA A 51 16.48 4.79 1.76
N ALA A 52 16.22 5.15 3.02
CA ALA A 52 17.09 6.05 3.76
C ALA A 52 18.48 5.45 4.03
N ALA A 53 18.59 4.13 4.23
CA ALA A 53 19.88 3.43 4.31
C ALA A 53 20.68 3.46 3.01
N ALA A 54 20.01 3.40 1.88
CA ALA A 54 20.64 3.45 0.57
C ALA A 54 21.12 4.86 0.18
N GLU A 55 20.49 5.90 0.71
CA GLU A 55 20.78 7.31 0.41
C GLU A 55 21.61 8.04 1.49
N ARG A 56 22.22 7.30 2.41
CA ARG A 56 23.01 7.86 3.53
C ARG A 56 23.99 8.93 3.07
N GLY A 57 23.94 10.08 3.74
CA GLY A 57 24.83 11.22 3.47
C GLY A 57 24.53 11.99 2.18
N ARG A 58 23.56 11.55 1.35
CA ARG A 58 23.20 12.25 0.09
C ARG A 58 21.86 12.97 0.15
N ARG A 59 20.92 12.43 0.92
CA ARG A 59 19.56 12.97 1.03
C ARG A 59 19.05 12.75 2.46
N ARG A 60 18.22 13.70 2.95
CA ARG A 60 17.50 13.53 4.20
C ARG A 60 16.70 12.23 4.17
N GLY A 61 16.75 11.47 5.26
CA GLY A 61 16.13 10.16 5.37
C GLY A 61 14.63 10.21 5.09
N ALA A 62 13.95 11.28 5.54
CA ALA A 62 12.53 11.49 5.26
C ALA A 62 12.22 11.56 3.76
N VAL A 63 13.06 12.26 3.00
CA VAL A 63 12.90 12.48 1.56
C VAL A 63 13.27 11.21 0.78
N ALA A 64 14.31 10.48 1.21
CA ALA A 64 14.64 9.18 0.64
C ALA A 64 13.51 8.16 0.87
N GLY A 65 12.94 8.14 2.09
CA GLY A 65 11.80 7.30 2.42
C GLY A 65 10.54 7.67 1.63
N PHE A 66 10.25 8.96 1.47
CA PHE A 66 9.14 9.43 0.63
C PHE A 66 9.27 8.95 -0.81
N VAL A 67 10.44 9.11 -1.45
CA VAL A 67 10.66 8.65 -2.82
C VAL A 67 10.49 7.14 -2.96
N GLY A 68 11.07 6.36 -2.03
CA GLY A 68 10.86 4.91 -2.02
C GLY A 68 9.38 4.54 -1.87
N GLY A 69 8.66 5.22 -0.98
CA GLY A 69 7.23 5.00 -0.75
C GLY A 69 6.35 5.35 -1.96
N VAL A 70 6.59 6.49 -2.61
CA VAL A 70 5.86 6.89 -3.83
C VAL A 70 6.07 5.90 -4.97
N MET A 71 7.27 5.33 -5.10
CA MET A 71 7.53 4.29 -6.10
C MET A 71 6.89 2.94 -5.76
N ALA A 72 6.78 2.60 -4.47
CA ALA A 72 6.21 1.34 -4.02
C ALA A 72 4.67 1.34 -4.01
N ALA A 73 4.05 2.49 -3.73
CA ALA A 73 2.62 2.60 -3.49
C ALA A 73 1.72 2.10 -4.64
N PRO A 74 1.98 2.41 -5.93
CA PRO A 74 1.09 1.99 -7.02
C PRO A 74 0.97 0.47 -7.12
N VAL A 75 2.10 -0.23 -7.03
CA VAL A 75 2.13 -1.70 -7.15
C VAL A 75 1.47 -2.35 -5.92
N PHE A 76 1.70 -1.81 -4.73
CA PHE A 76 1.01 -2.25 -3.51
C PHE A 76 -0.51 -2.12 -3.64
N VAL A 77 -0.99 -0.93 -4.01
CA VAL A 77 -2.42 -0.61 -4.09
C VAL A 77 -3.11 -1.44 -5.17
N LEU A 78 -2.48 -1.62 -6.33
CA LEU A 78 -2.99 -2.50 -7.37
C LEU A 78 -3.12 -3.94 -6.87
N GLY A 79 -2.09 -4.48 -6.21
CA GLY A 79 -2.14 -5.81 -5.63
C GLY A 79 -3.25 -5.94 -4.59
N ALA A 80 -3.31 -5.02 -3.64
CA ALA A 80 -4.32 -5.00 -2.58
C ALA A 80 -5.75 -4.88 -3.12
N SER A 81 -5.96 -4.05 -4.14
CA SER A 81 -7.27 -3.88 -4.78
C SER A 81 -7.67 -5.14 -5.55
N ALA A 82 -6.73 -5.75 -6.28
CA ALA A 82 -6.96 -7.02 -6.97
C ALA A 82 -7.31 -8.15 -5.98
N GLY A 83 -6.64 -8.23 -4.83
CA GLY A 83 -6.94 -9.20 -3.78
C GLY A 83 -8.35 -9.01 -3.20
N ALA A 84 -8.72 -7.75 -2.90
CA ALA A 84 -10.06 -7.44 -2.39
C ALA A 84 -11.16 -7.79 -3.41
N VAL A 85 -10.96 -7.44 -4.68
CA VAL A 85 -11.91 -7.78 -5.75
C VAL A 85 -12.00 -9.29 -5.93
N ALA A 86 -10.87 -10.01 -5.89
CA ALA A 86 -10.85 -11.47 -5.99
C ALA A 86 -11.66 -12.12 -4.85
N ALA A 87 -11.50 -11.64 -3.61
CA ALA A 87 -12.27 -12.12 -2.47
C ALA A 87 -13.77 -11.82 -2.64
N ALA A 88 -14.14 -10.60 -3.02
CA ALA A 88 -15.54 -10.22 -3.22
C ALA A 88 -16.21 -11.01 -4.36
N ARG A 89 -15.47 -11.36 -5.41
CA ARG A 89 -15.96 -12.22 -6.49
C ARG A 89 -16.30 -13.63 -6.00
N GLN A 90 -15.63 -14.15 -4.98
CA GLN A 90 -15.97 -15.45 -4.40
C GLN A 90 -17.22 -15.38 -3.50
N ILE A 91 -17.47 -14.25 -2.84
CA ILE A 91 -18.67 -14.03 -2.03
C ILE A 91 -19.92 -13.86 -2.91
N GLY A 92 -19.78 -13.10 -4.00
CA GLY A 92 -20.88 -12.81 -4.93
C GLY A 92 -21.75 -11.62 -4.51
N SER A 93 -22.25 -10.87 -5.50
CA SER A 93 -23.01 -9.63 -5.30
C SER A 93 -24.35 -9.84 -4.59
N SER A 94 -24.99 -10.99 -4.79
CA SER A 94 -26.25 -11.34 -4.13
C SER A 94 -26.10 -11.57 -2.62
N ALA A 95 -24.98 -12.18 -2.20
CA ALA A 95 -24.69 -12.36 -0.77
C ALA A 95 -24.32 -11.02 -0.11
N MET A 96 -23.52 -10.19 -0.78
CA MET A 96 -23.21 -8.84 -0.30
C MET A 96 -24.45 -7.97 -0.15
N ALA A 97 -25.37 -8.02 -1.14
CA ALA A 97 -26.63 -7.29 -1.09
C ALA A 97 -27.48 -7.69 0.12
N ARG A 98 -27.62 -8.99 0.42
CA ARG A 98 -28.35 -9.45 1.61
C ARG A 98 -27.73 -8.92 2.90
N SER A 99 -26.42 -9.06 3.07
CA SER A 99 -25.73 -8.57 4.27
C SER A 99 -25.85 -7.05 4.44
N LEU A 100 -25.76 -6.29 3.34
CA LEU A 100 -25.95 -4.84 3.34
C LEU A 100 -27.39 -4.46 3.67
N SER A 101 -28.37 -5.17 3.12
CA SER A 101 -29.79 -4.96 3.41
C SER A 101 -30.14 -5.24 4.85
N ASP A 102 -29.64 -6.34 5.41
CA ASP A 102 -29.84 -6.70 6.81
C ASP A 102 -29.25 -5.63 7.75
N TRP A 103 -28.10 -5.06 7.39
CA TRP A 103 -27.41 -4.07 8.21
C TRP A 103 -28.01 -2.66 8.08
N MET A 104 -28.45 -2.25 6.90
CA MET A 104 -29.01 -0.93 6.64
C MET A 104 -30.54 -0.86 6.85
N GLY A 105 -31.22 -2.00 6.98
CA GLY A 105 -32.67 -2.07 7.14
C GLY A 105 -33.44 -1.63 5.89
N MET A 106 -32.82 -1.68 4.71
CA MET A 106 -33.41 -1.30 3.42
C MET A 106 -32.99 -2.28 2.32
N GLU A 107 -33.83 -2.46 1.30
CA GLU A 107 -33.47 -3.29 0.14
C GLU A 107 -32.34 -2.65 -0.67
N VAL A 108 -31.29 -3.42 -0.93
CA VAL A 108 -30.12 -3.03 -1.70
C VAL A 108 -30.02 -4.00 -2.87
N SER A 109 -29.96 -3.48 -4.09
CA SER A 109 -29.81 -4.34 -5.27
C SER A 109 -28.39 -4.93 -5.35
N ALA A 110 -28.24 -6.03 -6.10
CA ALA A 110 -26.93 -6.64 -6.33
C ALA A 110 -25.96 -5.70 -7.05
N GLU A 111 -26.43 -4.89 -8.02
CA GLU A 111 -25.61 -3.82 -8.62
C GLU A 111 -25.19 -2.78 -7.58
N GLN A 112 -26.12 -2.27 -6.76
CA GLN A 112 -25.79 -1.25 -5.76
C GLN A 112 -24.76 -1.73 -4.73
N ALA A 113 -24.90 -2.98 -4.26
CA ALA A 113 -23.93 -3.58 -3.35
C ALA A 113 -22.54 -3.70 -3.98
N TRP A 114 -22.48 -4.03 -5.27
CA TRP A 114 -21.22 -4.11 -6.02
C TRP A 114 -20.59 -2.72 -6.22
N ASP A 115 -21.37 -1.71 -6.55
CA ASP A 115 -20.89 -0.34 -6.72
C ASP A 115 -20.38 0.25 -5.40
N LEU A 116 -21.11 0.06 -4.30
CA LEU A 116 -20.67 0.45 -2.96
C LEU A 116 -19.36 -0.26 -2.57
N PHE A 117 -19.24 -1.54 -2.90
CA PHE A 117 -18.00 -2.28 -2.70
C PHE A 117 -16.84 -1.66 -3.49
N LEU A 118 -17.01 -1.37 -4.79
CA LEU A 118 -15.95 -0.76 -5.61
C LEU A 118 -15.54 0.63 -5.10
N ILE A 119 -16.51 1.46 -4.69
CA ILE A 119 -16.26 2.75 -4.07
C ILE A 119 -15.44 2.57 -2.79
N SER A 120 -15.79 1.58 -1.96
CA SER A 120 -15.03 1.28 -0.74
C SER A 120 -13.60 0.84 -1.06
N VAL A 121 -13.39 0.01 -2.09
CA VAL A 121 -12.05 -0.41 -2.53
C VAL A 121 -11.25 0.81 -2.99
N ALA A 122 -11.83 1.71 -3.78
CA ALA A 122 -11.18 2.93 -4.22
C ALA A 122 -10.80 3.84 -3.05
N PHE A 123 -11.69 4.01 -2.06
CA PHE A 123 -11.40 4.76 -0.85
C PHE A 123 -10.25 4.15 -0.04
N PHE A 124 -10.27 2.83 0.17
CA PHE A 124 -9.20 2.13 0.88
C PHE A 124 -7.88 2.14 0.12
N ALA A 125 -7.90 2.10 -1.22
CA ALA A 125 -6.72 2.25 -2.06
C ALA A 125 -5.99 3.58 -1.79
N LEU A 126 -6.74 4.69 -1.66
CA LEU A 126 -6.18 5.99 -1.31
C LEU A 126 -5.59 6.01 0.10
N LEU A 127 -6.30 5.43 1.09
CA LEU A 127 -5.80 5.32 2.45
C LEU A 127 -4.54 4.46 2.54
N GLN A 128 -4.50 3.34 1.81
CA GLN A 128 -3.34 2.45 1.73
C GLN A 128 -2.14 3.16 1.10
N ALA A 129 -2.34 3.90 0.01
CA ALA A 129 -1.28 4.71 -0.60
C ALA A 129 -0.72 5.73 0.40
N ALA A 130 -1.60 6.50 1.04
CA ALA A 130 -1.22 7.51 2.02
C ALA A 130 -0.49 6.90 3.22
N ALA A 131 -0.99 5.78 3.76
CA ALA A 131 -0.37 5.06 4.86
C ALA A 131 1.02 4.53 4.48
N LEU A 132 1.17 3.94 3.30
CA LEU A 132 2.46 3.42 2.83
C LEU A 132 3.47 4.55 2.64
N ILE A 133 3.09 5.62 1.92
CA ILE A 133 3.98 6.76 1.65
C ILE A 133 4.35 7.47 2.96
N GLY A 134 3.38 7.72 3.83
CA GLY A 134 3.57 8.36 5.13
C GLY A 134 4.46 7.53 6.05
N ALA A 135 4.20 6.22 6.16
CA ALA A 135 5.03 5.30 6.94
C ALA A 135 6.45 5.21 6.39
N SER A 136 6.62 5.27 5.05
CA SER A 136 7.94 5.28 4.43
C SER A 136 8.73 6.54 4.76
N ALA A 137 8.10 7.71 4.64
CA ALA A 137 8.72 8.99 4.97
C ALA A 137 9.07 9.06 6.48
N ALA A 138 8.14 8.65 7.34
CA ALA A 138 8.34 8.60 8.79
C ALA A 138 9.48 7.64 9.17
N ALA A 139 9.52 6.45 8.58
CA ALA A 139 10.58 5.48 8.83
C ALA A 139 11.95 5.97 8.36
N GLY A 140 11.99 6.65 7.22
CA GLY A 140 13.21 7.28 6.71
C GLY A 140 13.72 8.38 7.66
N ALA A 141 12.84 9.27 8.12
CA ALA A 141 13.17 10.29 9.11
C ALA A 141 13.64 9.69 10.44
N TRP A 142 12.98 8.62 10.89
CA TRP A 142 13.31 7.93 12.12
C TRP A 142 14.67 7.23 12.05
N ALA A 143 14.99 6.61 10.90
CA ALA A 143 16.27 5.96 10.67
C ALA A 143 17.43 6.96 10.72
N GLU A 144 17.23 8.16 10.15
CA GLU A 144 18.21 9.26 10.20
C GLU A 144 18.44 9.75 11.63
N ARG A 145 17.37 9.98 12.40
CA ARG A 145 17.47 10.46 13.80
C ARG A 145 18.18 9.50 14.74
N ARG A 146 18.07 8.18 14.52
CA ARG A 146 18.65 7.16 15.42
C ARG A 146 20.15 6.91 15.21
N GLY A 147 20.83 7.67 14.36
CA GLY A 147 22.25 7.42 14.03
C GLY A 147 22.48 6.03 13.42
N ARG A 148 21.40 5.37 12.97
CA ARG A 148 21.45 4.13 12.19
C ARG A 148 21.64 4.43 10.72
N LEU A 149 22.03 5.65 10.37
CA LEU A 149 22.29 6.14 9.02
C LEU A 149 23.53 7.02 9.01
#